data_AF-A0A954RX76-F1
#
_entry.id   AF-A0A954RX76-F1
#
_cell.length_a   1.000
_cell.length_b   1.000
_cell.length_c   1.000
_cell.angle_alpha   90.00
_cell.angle_beta   90.00
_cell.angle_gamma   90.00
#
_symmetry.space_group_name_H-M   'P 1'
#
loop_
_entity.id
_entity.type
_entity.pdbx_description
1 polymer ?
#
loop_
_entity_poly.entity_id
_entity_poly.type
_entity_poly.pdbx_seq_one_letter_code
_entity_poly.pdbx_strand_id
1 'polypeptide(L)'
;RQRDLNGKPIETRIKLHDETIVQDTEGLVNYLVQEKQSRLFTRRFCRKMLGYALGRAVQPGDGPLLDEIETKLQANDYRFSVIVESIVMSPQFRNLRHKKLPLSAEKEKQ
;
A
#
# COMPACT_ATOMS: atom_id res chain seq x y z
N ARG A 1 23.49 -7.38 11.33
CA ARG A 1 24.67 -6.60 10.87
C ARG A 1 24.84 -5.44 11.86
N GLN A 2 26.03 -5.18 12.42
CA GLN A 2 26.24 -4.14 13.45
C GLN A 2 27.05 -2.92 12.97
N ARG A 3 27.70 -3.04 11.80
CA ARG A 3 28.51 -1.98 11.18
C ARG A 3 28.07 -1.75 9.74
N ASP A 4 28.15 -0.50 9.31
CA ASP A 4 27.89 -0.09 7.92
C ASP A 4 29.00 -0.58 6.97
N LEU A 5 28.90 -0.24 5.68
CA LEU A 5 29.89 -0.60 4.67
C LEU A 5 31.27 0.03 4.90
N ASN A 6 31.34 1.07 5.73
CA ASN A 6 32.54 1.83 6.05
C ASN A 6 33.09 1.52 7.47
N GLY A 7 32.55 0.50 8.14
CA GLY A 7 32.99 0.07 9.46
C GLY A 7 32.50 0.91 10.64
N LYS A 8 31.64 1.91 10.42
CA LYS A 8 31.02 2.70 11.49
C LYS A 8 29.86 1.92 12.13
N PRO A 9 29.59 2.12 13.43
CA PRO A 9 28.40 1.56 14.06
C PRO A 9 27.14 2.04 13.33
N ILE A 10 26.19 1.12 13.09
CA ILE A 10 24.93 1.48 12.43
C ILE A 10 24.10 2.30 13.42
N GLU A 11 23.81 3.55 13.05
CA GLU A 11 22.85 4.38 13.77
C GLU A 11 21.44 3.95 13.37
N THR A 12 20.75 3.29 14.29
CA THR A 12 19.36 2.82 14.09
C THR A 12 18.32 3.78 14.68
N ARG A 13 18.77 4.76 15.47
CA ARG A 13 17.90 5.74 16.13
C ARG A 13 17.43 6.79 15.14
N ILE A 14 16.12 6.89 14.97
CA ILE A 14 15.48 7.91 14.14
C ILE A 14 14.44 8.69 14.93
N LYS A 15 14.22 9.94 14.54
CA LYS A 15 13.14 10.79 15.03
C LYS A 15 12.10 10.93 13.92
N LEU A 16 10.87 10.51 14.21
CA LEU A 16 9.75 10.59 13.27
C LEU A 16 9.17 12.01 13.22
N HIS A 17 8.33 12.28 12.22
CA HIS A 17 7.73 13.59 12.00
C HIS A 17 6.83 14.08 13.15
N ASP A 18 6.37 13.16 13.99
CA ASP A 18 5.56 13.43 15.18
C ASP A 18 6.41 13.46 16.44
N GLU A 19 7.73 13.64 16.29
CA GLU A 19 8.73 13.72 17.33
C GLU A 19 8.99 12.38 18.07
N THR A 20 8.32 11.29 17.68
CA THR A 20 8.55 9.96 18.26
C THR A 20 9.97 9.47 17.95
N ILE A 21 10.66 8.96 18.97
CA ILE A 21 11.98 8.35 18.82
C ILE A 21 11.83 6.85 18.65
N VAL A 22 12.33 6.32 17.53
CA VAL A 22 12.38 4.88 17.25
C VAL A 22 13.84 4.44 17.27
N GLN A 23 14.15 3.40 18.04
CA GLN A 23 15.53 2.95 18.23
C GLN A 23 15.97 1.85 17.26
N ASP A 24 15.03 1.03 16.81
CA ASP A 24 15.27 -0.15 15.97
C ASP A 24 13.99 -0.58 15.24
N THR A 25 14.04 -1.74 14.56
CA THR A 25 12.91 -2.30 13.84
C THR A 25 11.76 -2.70 14.75
N GLU A 26 12.04 -3.18 15.97
CA GLU A 26 11.01 -3.54 16.93
C GLU A 26 10.27 -2.28 17.40
N GLY A 27 11.00 -1.22 17.70
CA GLY A 27 10.45 0.10 18.00
C GLY A 27 9.59 0.65 16.87
N LEU A 28 9.96 0.40 15.60
CA LEU A 28 9.15 0.80 14.46
C LEU A 28 7.85 0.00 14.38
N VAL A 29 7.90 -1.32 14.59
CA VAL A 29 6.70 -2.16 14.63
C VAL A 29 5.78 -1.71 15.77
N ASN A 30 6.32 -1.50 16.97
CA ASN A 30 5.59 -1.02 18.14
C ASN A 30 4.94 0.35 17.90
N TYR A 31 5.61 1.23 17.15
CA TYR A 31 5.03 2.49 16.72
C TYR A 31 3.86 2.29 15.72
N LEU A 32 4.02 1.41 14.73
CA LEU A 32 3.02 1.18 13.69
C LEU A 32 1.75 0.50 14.20
N VAL A 33 1.84 -0.32 15.26
CA VAL A 33 0.67 -1.00 15.85
C VAL A 33 -0.17 -0.09 16.75
N GLN A 34 0.33 1.10 17.11
CA GLN A 34 -0.47 2.10 17.82
C GLN A 34 -1.74 2.43 17.03
N GLU A 35 -2.89 2.54 17.69
CA GLU A 35 -4.21 2.66 17.05
C GLU A 35 -4.28 3.69 15.93
N LYS A 36 -3.75 4.89 16.17
CA LYS A 36 -3.70 5.96 15.15
C LYS A 36 -2.84 5.57 13.95
N GLN A 37 -1.66 4.99 14.20
CA GLN A 37 -0.71 4.64 13.15
C GLN A 37 -1.16 3.41 12.37
N SER A 38 -1.77 2.42 13.03
CA SER A 38 -2.30 1.23 12.39
C SER A 38 -3.45 1.57 11.45
N ARG A 39 -4.33 2.51 11.84
CA ARG A 39 -5.38 3.04 10.95
C ARG A 39 -4.79 3.76 9.73
N LEU A 40 -3.82 4.65 9.95
CA LEU A 40 -3.16 5.38 8.85
C LEU A 40 -2.39 4.44 7.91
N PHE A 41 -1.71 3.44 8.47
CA PHE A 41 -1.03 2.40 7.72
C PHE A 41 -2.03 1.62 6.85
N THR A 42 -3.13 1.17 7.45
CA THR A 42 -4.19 0.43 6.75
C THR A 42 -4.73 1.24 5.58
N ARG A 43 -5.11 2.52 5.79
CA ARG A 43 -5.55 3.42 4.70
C ARG A 43 -4.53 3.50 3.57
N ARG A 44 -3.26 3.73 3.92
CA ARG A 44 -2.16 3.87 2.93
C ARG A 44 -1.95 2.58 2.16
N PHE A 45 -2.00 1.44 2.85
CA PHE A 45 -1.88 0.12 2.26
C PHE A 45 -3.01 -0.14 1.25
N CYS A 46 -4.28 0.06 1.65
CA CYS A 46 -5.43 -0.07 0.76
C CYS A 46 -5.30 0.82 -0.47
N ARG A 47 -4.87 2.09 -0.30
CA ARG A 47 -4.64 3.02 -1.41
C ARG A 47 -3.57 2.52 -2.38
N LYS A 48 -2.47 1.97 -1.88
CA LYS A 48 -1.41 1.41 -2.74
C LYS A 48 -1.86 0.15 -3.45
N MET A 49 -2.58 -0.74 -2.76
CA MET A 49 -3.15 -1.95 -3.34
C MET A 49 -4.16 -1.64 -4.44
N LEU A 50 -5.05 -0.67 -4.22
CA LEU A 50 -6.01 -0.25 -5.24
C LEU A 50 -5.32 0.31 -6.48
N GLY A 51 -4.35 1.20 -6.31
CA GLY A 51 -3.61 1.75 -7.44
C GLY A 51 -2.85 0.68 -8.23
N TYR A 52 -2.24 -0.28 -7.53
CA TYR A 52 -1.59 -1.43 -8.16
C TYR A 52 -2.59 -2.27 -8.97
N ALA A 53 -3.73 -2.64 -8.38
CA ALA A 53 -4.74 -3.47 -9.03
C ALA A 53 -5.39 -2.80 -10.25
N LEU A 54 -5.55 -1.48 -10.23
CA LEU A 54 -6.13 -0.72 -11.34
C LEU A 54 -5.10 -0.32 -12.41
N GLY A 55 -3.80 -0.54 -12.18
CA GLY A 55 -2.73 -0.12 -13.10
C GLY A 55 -2.64 1.40 -13.29
N ARG A 56 -3.16 2.19 -12.34
CA ARG A 56 -3.17 3.66 -12.38
C ARG A 56 -3.03 4.27 -10.99
N ALA A 57 -2.68 5.55 -10.93
CA ALA A 57 -2.78 6.29 -9.68
C ALA A 57 -4.24 6.30 -9.17
N VAL A 58 -4.40 6.27 -7.85
CA VAL A 58 -5.71 6.43 -7.19
C VAL A 58 -6.21 7.84 -7.41
N GLN A 59 -7.45 7.95 -7.88
CA GLN A 59 -8.15 9.18 -8.22
C GLN A 59 -9.09 9.62 -7.08
N PRO A 60 -9.50 10.90 -7.04
CA PRO A 60 -10.46 11.37 -6.04
C PRO A 60 -11.78 10.56 -6.00
N GLY A 61 -12.25 10.10 -7.16
CA GLY A 61 -13.45 9.27 -7.26
C GLY A 61 -13.32 7.85 -6.68
N ASP A 62 -12.11 7.40 -6.34
CA ASP A 62 -11.89 6.10 -5.69
C ASP A 62 -12.08 6.18 -4.16
N GLY A 63 -12.24 7.38 -3.60
CA GLY A 63 -12.40 7.61 -2.16
C GLY A 63 -13.49 6.74 -1.52
N PRO A 64 -14.73 6.73 -2.04
CA PRO A 64 -15.81 5.91 -1.49
C PRO A 64 -15.49 4.41 -1.42
N LEU A 65 -14.81 3.85 -2.43
CA LEU A 65 -14.41 2.45 -2.43
C LEU A 65 -13.39 2.16 -1.31
N LEU A 66 -12.42 3.05 -1.11
CA LEU A 66 -11.44 2.86 -0.05
C LEU A 66 -12.08 2.95 1.35
N ASP A 67 -13.08 3.81 1.52
CA ASP A 67 -13.82 3.94 2.78
C ASP A 67 -14.70 2.71 3.05
N GLU A 68 -15.29 2.13 2.00
CA GLU A 68 -15.98 0.83 2.06
C GLU A 68 -15.02 -0.30 2.45
N ILE A 69 -13.84 -0.36 1.84
CA ILE A 69 -12.82 -1.37 2.15
C ILE A 69 -12.39 -1.28 3.62
N GLU A 70 -12.17 -0.08 4.15
CA GLU A 70 -11.83 0.13 5.55
C GLU A 70 -12.92 -0.35 6.50
N THR A 71 -14.18 -0.04 6.18
CA THR A 71 -15.33 -0.49 6.96
C THR A 71 -15.41 -2.02 6.98
N LYS A 72 -15.22 -2.66 5.81
CA LYS A 72 -15.20 -4.13 5.69
C LYS A 72 -14.02 -4.74 6.44
N LEU A 73 -12.85 -4.11 6.42
CA LEU A 73 -11.68 -4.59 7.16
C LEU A 73 -11.92 -4.58 8.66
N GLN A 74 -12.47 -3.50 9.20
CA GLN A 74 -12.80 -3.40 10.63
C GLN A 74 -13.79 -4.48 11.06
N ALA A 75 -14.77 -4.79 10.22
CA ALA A 75 -15.76 -5.84 10.49
C ALA A 75 -15.23 -7.28 10.33
N ASN A 76 -14.03 -7.48 9.76
CA ASN A 76 -13.49 -8.79 9.40
C ASN A 76 -12.04 -8.95 9.90
N ASP A 77 -11.73 -8.43 11.09
CA ASP A 77 -10.43 -8.57 11.76
C ASP A 77 -9.22 -8.21 10.87
N TYR A 78 -9.39 -7.19 10.03
CA TYR A 78 -8.37 -6.68 9.10
C TYR A 78 -7.77 -7.76 8.16
N ARG A 79 -8.55 -8.79 7.80
CA ARG A 79 -8.09 -9.86 6.91
C ARG A 79 -7.74 -9.34 5.51
N PHE A 80 -6.54 -9.66 5.04
CA PHE A 80 -6.04 -9.25 3.72
C PHE A 80 -6.96 -9.67 2.56
N SER A 81 -7.59 -10.86 2.65
CA SER A 81 -8.51 -11.36 1.64
C SER A 81 -9.67 -10.40 1.36
N VAL A 82 -10.12 -9.65 2.37
CA VAL A 82 -11.21 -8.66 2.26
C VAL A 82 -10.82 -7.51 1.35
N ILE A 83 -9.55 -7.08 1.35
CA ILE A 83 -9.03 -6.03 0.47
C ILE A 83 -9.10 -6.51 -0.98
N VAL A 84 -8.57 -7.69 -1.23
CA VAL A 84 -8.51 -8.27 -2.58
C VAL A 84 -9.91 -8.47 -3.12
N GLU A 85 -10.79 -9.11 -2.36
CA GLU A 85 -12.19 -9.36 -2.74
C GLU A 85 -12.93 -8.05 -3.04
N SER A 86 -12.83 -7.06 -2.14
CA SER A 86 -13.49 -5.77 -2.33
C SER A 86 -13.00 -5.03 -3.56
N ILE A 87 -11.69 -5.12 -3.87
CA ILE A 87 -11.14 -4.53 -5.09
C ILE A 87 -11.65 -5.25 -6.33
N VAL A 88 -11.52 -6.59 -6.42
CA VAL A 88 -11.89 -7.32 -7.64
C VAL A 88 -13.40 -7.30 -7.92
N MET A 89 -14.22 -7.16 -6.87
CA MET A 89 -15.66 -7.01 -7.01
C MET A 89 -16.11 -5.57 -7.31
N SER A 90 -15.23 -4.58 -7.16
CA SER A 90 -15.57 -3.16 -7.37
C SER A 90 -15.86 -2.81 -8.84
N PRO A 91 -16.75 -1.83 -9.10
CA PRO A 91 -16.95 -1.29 -10.45
C PRO A 91 -15.66 -0.75 -11.08
N GLN A 92 -14.78 -0.14 -10.27
CA GLN A 92 -13.51 0.44 -10.71
C GLN A 92 -12.61 -0.62 -11.36
N PHE A 93 -12.59 -1.82 -10.79
CA PHE A 93 -11.82 -2.95 -11.32
C PHE A 93 -12.55 -3.64 -12.48
N ARG A 94 -13.83 -3.96 -12.31
CA ARG A 94 -14.60 -4.74 -13.29
C ARG A 94 -14.89 -4.00 -14.59
N ASN A 95 -15.04 -2.69 -14.52
CA ASN A 95 -15.27 -1.84 -15.69
C ASN A 95 -13.97 -1.20 -16.21
N LEU A 96 -12.81 -1.68 -15.74
CA LEU A 96 -11.52 -1.22 -16.22
C LEU A 96 -11.42 -1.49 -17.73
N ARG A 97 -11.46 -0.41 -18.51
CA ARG A 97 -11.24 -0.51 -19.94
C ARG A 97 -9.76 -0.70 -20.18
N HIS A 98 -9.34 -1.94 -20.36
CA HIS A 98 -7.99 -2.24 -20.80
C HIS A 98 -7.75 -1.51 -22.12
N LYS A 99 -6.81 -0.55 -22.12
CA LYS A 99 -6.28 -0.03 -23.36
C LYS A 99 -5.64 -1.24 -24.03
N LYS A 100 -6.17 -1.69 -25.18
CA LYS A 100 -5.51 -2.72 -25.97
C LYS A 100 -4.06 -2.26 -26.12
N LEU A 101 -3.13 -2.99 -25.49
CA LEU A 101 -1.73 -2.80 -25.78
C LEU A 101 -1.64 -3.04 -27.30
N PRO A 102 -1.11 -2.11 -28.11
CA PRO A 102 -0.90 -2.41 -29.50
C PRO A 102 -0.05 -3.68 -29.51
N LEU A 103 -0.63 -4.77 -30.02
CA LEU A 103 0.11 -5.98 -30.33
C LEU A 103 1.25 -5.47 -31.19
N SER A 104 2.46 -5.57 -30.63
CA SER A 104 3.67 -5.02 -31.20
C SER A 104 3.67 -5.23 -32.70
N ALA A 105 3.78 -4.13 -33.46
CA ALA A 105 4.05 -4.15 -34.87
C ALA A 105 5.18 -5.16 -35.10
N GLU A 106 4.82 -6.34 -35.63
CA GLU A 106 5.77 -7.25 -36.22
C GLU A 106 6.43 -6.44 -37.32
N LYS A 107 7.68 -6.06 -37.06
CA LYS A 107 8.54 -5.50 -38.08
C LYS A 107 8.72 -6.61 -39.12
N GLU A 108 7.89 -6.60 -40.15
CA GLU A 108 8.25 -7.16 -41.45
C GLU A 108 9.52 -6.44 -41.91
N LYS A 109 10.65 -7.05 -41.60
CA LYS A 109 11.86 -6.91 -42.41
C LYS A 109 11.86 -8.09 -43.38
N GLN A 110 11.34 -7.85 -44.58
CA GLN A 110 11.88 -8.48 -45.79
C GLN A 110 13.15 -7.74 -46.21
#